data_AF-A0A286UKQ6-F1
#
_entry.id   AF-A0A286UKQ6-F1
#
_cell.length_a   1.000
_cell.length_b   1.000
_cell.length_c   1.000
_cell.angle_alpha   90.00
_cell.angle_beta   90.00
_cell.angle_gamma   90.00
#
_symmetry.space_group_name_H-M   'P 1'
#
loop_
_entity.id
_entity.type
_entity.pdbx_description
1 polymer ?
#
loop_
_entity_poly.entity_id
_entity_poly.type
_entity_poly.pdbx_seq_one_letter_code
_entity_poly.pdbx_strand_id
1 'polypeptide(L)'
;MASGDFGNRKKLVLFDVDNTLTPARLGASQSVINMLRDLRKQFVIGFVGGSDYRKIQEQLGVTGNNVADDFDFAFAENGLTAYRLGKKLPSHSFIEFVGEERYKKLVNFILHYIADMDIPIKRGTFIEFRNGMINVSPIGRNASVEERNQFEAYDKEHKHRVAFVNVLKEKFADYGLTFSIGGQISFDVFPRGWDKTYCLERLKDEGFEEIHFFGDKTYQGGNDYEIFADPRTIGHSVTDPEDTVRIVKELFLKSFERTTLFRESEIGRVGDLEIRLLDDVKRTYASKQDAPKKIEMAPTKKSKSAKSTESIASRLALVVKSGKYTLGYKSALKQMRSGKAKLVLISGNCPPLRKSEIEYYAMLSKTAVHHFAGTNVALGTAAGKLFRVGVMTVSDQGDSDLLTIAEGNNA
;
A
#
# COMPACT_ATOMS: atom_id res chain seq x y z
N MET A 1 -2.28 -19.65 -26.57
CA MET A 1 -2.42 -18.38 -27.31
C MET A 1 -2.56 -17.29 -26.28
N ALA A 2 -1.85 -16.16 -26.41
CA ALA A 2 -1.99 -15.10 -25.42
C ALA A 2 -3.46 -14.70 -25.28
N SER A 3 -3.94 -14.58 -24.05
CA SER A 3 -5.29 -14.08 -23.80
C SER A 3 -5.44 -12.72 -24.50
N GLY A 4 -6.48 -12.55 -25.32
CA GLY A 4 -6.66 -11.33 -26.13
C GLY A 4 -6.76 -10.04 -25.29
N ASP A 5 -6.90 -10.17 -23.97
CA ASP A 5 -7.05 -9.10 -22.99
C ASP A 5 -5.84 -8.14 -22.92
N PHE A 6 -4.63 -8.62 -23.24
CA PHE A 6 -3.41 -7.79 -23.19
C PHE A 6 -3.03 -7.17 -24.55
N GLY A 7 -3.83 -7.40 -25.59
CA GLY A 7 -3.56 -6.92 -26.94
C GLY A 7 -2.22 -7.46 -27.47
N ASN A 8 -1.37 -6.57 -27.96
CA ASN A 8 -0.04 -6.95 -28.49
C ASN A 8 1.05 -7.07 -27.40
N ARG A 9 0.72 -6.85 -26.13
CA ARG A 9 1.70 -6.91 -25.03
C ARG A 9 1.94 -8.36 -24.64
N LYS A 10 3.00 -8.95 -25.20
CA LYS A 10 3.37 -10.37 -24.99
C LYS A 10 4.49 -10.59 -23.97
N LYS A 11 4.96 -9.53 -23.34
CA LYS A 11 6.03 -9.55 -22.34
C LYS A 11 5.49 -9.11 -20.99
N LEU A 12 5.83 -9.87 -19.96
CA LEU A 12 5.47 -9.60 -18.57
C LEU A 12 6.70 -9.13 -17.79
N VAL A 13 6.53 -8.10 -16.96
CA VAL A 13 7.54 -7.67 -15.99
C VAL A 13 6.97 -7.85 -14.58
N LEU A 14 7.54 -8.79 -13.85
CA LEU A 14 7.23 -9.10 -12.46
C LEU A 14 8.23 -8.44 -11.52
N PHE A 15 7.74 -8.00 -10.37
CA PHE A 15 8.54 -7.37 -9.34
C PHE A 15 8.28 -8.03 -7.98
N ASP A 16 9.34 -8.28 -7.22
CA ASP A 16 9.21 -8.32 -5.76
C ASP A 16 8.74 -6.95 -5.21
N VAL A 17 8.30 -6.91 -3.95
CA VAL A 17 7.76 -5.72 -3.29
C VAL A 17 8.79 -5.01 -2.41
N ASP A 18 9.25 -5.66 -1.34
CA ASP A 18 10.09 -5.04 -0.30
C ASP A 18 11.54 -4.92 -0.76
N ASN A 19 12.12 -3.72 -0.67
CA ASN A 19 13.41 -3.31 -1.25
C ASN A 19 13.51 -3.38 -2.78
N THR A 20 12.49 -3.90 -3.47
CA THR A 20 12.45 -3.92 -4.95
C THR A 20 11.58 -2.79 -5.51
N LEU A 21 10.33 -2.64 -5.04
CA LEU A 21 9.43 -1.54 -5.43
C LEU A 21 9.28 -0.49 -4.32
N THR A 22 9.44 -0.89 -3.06
CA THR A 22 9.34 0.02 -1.92
C THR A 22 10.51 -0.18 -0.98
N PRO A 23 10.93 0.83 -0.20
CA PRO A 23 11.80 0.55 0.93
C PRO A 23 11.06 -0.39 1.90
N ALA A 24 11.79 -1.28 2.58
CA ALA A 24 11.19 -2.28 3.46
C ALA A 24 10.09 -1.70 4.38
N ARG A 25 8.85 -2.20 4.24
CA ARG A 25 7.67 -1.79 5.03
C ARG A 25 7.26 -0.31 4.92
N LEU A 26 7.73 0.39 3.89
CA LEU A 26 7.33 1.77 3.57
C LEU A 26 6.57 1.80 2.24
N GLY A 27 5.96 2.96 1.94
CA GLY A 27 5.23 3.18 0.71
C GLY A 27 6.15 3.40 -0.51
N ALA A 28 5.65 3.08 -1.71
CA ALA A 28 6.34 3.34 -2.97
C ALA A 28 6.62 4.85 -3.17
N SER A 29 7.79 5.17 -3.74
CA SER A 29 8.11 6.54 -4.12
C SER A 29 7.35 6.96 -5.38
N GLN A 30 7.22 8.27 -5.62
CA GLN A 30 6.60 8.76 -6.86
C GLN A 30 7.38 8.35 -8.12
N SER A 31 8.71 8.17 -7.98
CA SER A 31 9.60 7.68 -9.04
C SER A 31 9.17 6.28 -9.49
N VAL A 32 8.96 5.37 -8.54
CA VAL A 32 8.49 4.00 -8.79
C VAL A 32 7.09 4.00 -9.40
N ILE A 33 6.15 4.75 -8.83
CA ILE A 33 4.76 4.81 -9.34
C ILE A 33 4.73 5.29 -10.80
N ASN A 34 5.52 6.32 -11.13
CA ASN A 34 5.59 6.83 -12.50
C ASN A 34 6.20 5.81 -13.45
N MET A 35 7.30 5.16 -13.04
CA MET A 35 7.94 4.09 -13.80
C MET A 35 6.95 2.96 -14.11
N LEU A 36 6.20 2.48 -13.11
CA LEU A 36 5.23 1.41 -13.30
C LEU A 36 4.11 1.80 -14.27
N ARG A 37 3.60 3.05 -14.16
CA ARG A 37 2.59 3.57 -15.10
C ARG A 37 3.09 3.63 -16.53
N ASP A 38 4.33 4.08 -16.74
CA ASP A 38 4.92 4.17 -18.07
C ASP A 38 5.24 2.79 -18.65
N LEU A 39 5.71 1.87 -17.79
CA LEU A 39 5.96 0.49 -18.17
C LEU A 39 4.68 -0.24 -18.58
N ARG A 40 3.59 -0.08 -17.82
CA ARG A 40 2.29 -0.73 -18.08
C ARG A 40 1.68 -0.36 -19.43
N LYS A 41 2.00 0.81 -19.99
CA LYS A 41 1.53 1.20 -21.34
C LYS A 41 2.06 0.27 -22.44
N GLN A 42 3.21 -0.35 -22.23
CA GLN A 42 3.92 -1.15 -23.25
C GLN A 42 4.04 -2.63 -22.87
N PHE A 43 4.05 -2.93 -21.58
CA PHE A 43 4.25 -4.27 -21.04
C PHE A 43 3.09 -4.66 -20.13
N VAL A 44 2.90 -5.95 -19.95
CA VAL A 44 2.08 -6.44 -18.83
C VAL A 44 2.94 -6.35 -17.58
N ILE A 45 2.39 -5.83 -16.48
CA ILE A 45 3.13 -5.72 -15.23
C ILE A 45 2.45 -6.46 -14.10
N GLY A 46 3.24 -7.00 -13.18
CA GLY A 46 2.72 -7.57 -11.96
C GLY A 46 3.70 -7.53 -10.79
N PHE A 47 3.21 -7.80 -9.59
CA PHE A 47 4.06 -7.98 -8.42
C PHE A 47 3.89 -9.38 -7.83
N VAL A 48 4.91 -9.88 -7.14
CA VAL A 48 4.87 -11.10 -6.35
C VAL A 48 5.54 -10.90 -4.99
N GLY A 49 4.77 -11.02 -3.91
CA GLY A 49 5.25 -10.85 -2.53
C GLY A 49 4.83 -12.00 -1.63
N GLY A 50 5.67 -12.34 -0.65
CA GLY A 50 5.35 -13.35 0.37
C GLY A 50 4.38 -12.87 1.45
N SER A 51 4.14 -11.56 1.53
CA SER A 51 3.20 -10.94 2.47
C SER A 51 1.74 -11.15 2.07
N ASP A 52 0.84 -11.05 3.04
CA ASP A 52 -0.60 -10.98 2.79
C ASP A 52 -0.98 -9.73 1.96
N TYR A 53 -2.11 -9.82 1.24
CA TYR A 53 -2.56 -8.79 0.31
C TYR A 53 -2.72 -7.42 0.97
N ARG A 54 -3.19 -7.38 2.23
CA ARG A 54 -3.41 -6.11 2.96
C ARG A 54 -2.10 -5.37 3.18
N LYS A 55 -1.03 -6.05 3.57
CA LYS A 55 0.30 -5.43 3.72
C LYS A 55 0.82 -4.87 2.40
N ILE A 56 0.68 -5.62 1.31
CA ILE A 56 1.14 -5.16 0.00
C ILE A 56 0.31 -3.94 -0.46
N GLN A 57 -1.00 -3.95 -0.22
CA GLN A 57 -1.89 -2.81 -0.45
C GLN A 57 -1.46 -1.55 0.33
N GLU A 58 -0.98 -1.71 1.57
CA GLU A 58 -0.44 -0.59 2.38
C GLU A 58 0.87 -0.02 1.80
N GLN A 59 1.67 -0.85 1.14
CA GLN A 59 2.97 -0.46 0.56
C GLN A 59 2.86 0.14 -0.84
N LEU A 60 2.12 -0.53 -1.74
CA LEU A 60 2.04 -0.17 -3.16
C LEU A 60 0.77 0.63 -3.50
N GLY A 61 -0.26 0.57 -2.67
CA GLY A 61 -1.52 1.26 -2.92
C GLY A 61 -1.36 2.78 -2.88
N VAL A 62 -1.76 3.44 -3.96
CA VAL A 62 -1.92 4.90 -3.97
C VAL A 62 -3.26 5.25 -3.30
N THR A 63 -3.25 6.23 -2.40
CA THR A 63 -4.39 6.59 -1.51
C THR A 63 -5.75 6.49 -2.21
N GLY A 64 -6.56 5.49 -1.82
CA GLY A 64 -7.94 5.30 -2.29
C GLY A 64 -8.13 4.27 -3.40
N ASN A 65 -7.05 3.77 -4.02
CA ASN A 65 -7.12 2.77 -5.08
C ASN A 65 -6.73 1.38 -4.56
N ASN A 66 -7.33 0.35 -5.16
CA ASN A 66 -6.94 -1.04 -4.93
C ASN A 66 -5.67 -1.35 -5.76
N VAL A 67 -4.64 -1.92 -5.14
CA VAL A 67 -3.36 -2.18 -5.81
C VAL A 67 -3.51 -3.14 -7.00
N ALA A 68 -4.46 -4.07 -6.96
CA ALA A 68 -4.77 -4.95 -8.08
C ALA A 68 -5.33 -4.22 -9.31
N ASP A 69 -5.75 -2.96 -9.18
CA ASP A 69 -6.18 -2.13 -10.32
C ASP A 69 -4.99 -1.43 -10.97
N ASP A 70 -3.90 -1.19 -10.22
CA ASP A 70 -2.68 -0.53 -10.69
C ASP A 70 -1.71 -1.49 -11.41
N PHE A 71 -1.89 -2.80 -11.21
CA PHE A 71 -1.13 -3.86 -11.88
C PHE A 71 -2.04 -4.73 -12.75
N ASP A 72 -1.46 -5.41 -13.75
CA ASP A 72 -2.20 -6.39 -14.55
C ASP A 72 -2.29 -7.75 -13.82
N PHE A 73 -1.26 -8.09 -13.04
CA PHE A 73 -1.25 -9.23 -12.13
C PHE A 73 -0.80 -8.81 -10.73
N ALA A 74 -1.46 -9.34 -9.70
CA ALA A 74 -1.11 -9.11 -8.31
C ALA A 74 -1.05 -10.43 -7.55
N PHE A 75 0.14 -10.81 -7.10
CA PHE A 75 0.40 -12.07 -6.42
C PHE A 75 0.83 -11.80 -4.97
N ALA A 76 -0.09 -12.00 -4.03
CA ALA A 76 0.20 -12.02 -2.60
C ALA A 76 0.39 -13.46 -2.11
N GLU A 77 1.11 -13.64 -1.01
CA GLU A 77 1.47 -14.95 -0.46
C GLU A 77 2.07 -15.87 -1.54
N ASN A 78 3.05 -15.35 -2.28
CA ASN A 78 3.72 -16.02 -3.41
C ASN A 78 2.80 -16.40 -4.59
N GLY A 79 1.57 -15.89 -4.62
CA GLY A 79 0.58 -16.16 -5.68
C GLY A 79 -0.56 -17.09 -5.26
N LEU A 80 -0.63 -17.49 -3.99
CA LEU A 80 -1.81 -18.17 -3.45
C LEU A 80 -3.05 -17.30 -3.54
N THR A 81 -2.90 -16.05 -3.10
CA THR A 81 -3.86 -14.98 -3.33
C THR A 81 -3.45 -14.23 -4.58
N ALA A 82 -4.18 -14.42 -5.68
CA ALA A 82 -3.84 -13.86 -6.98
C ALA A 82 -4.99 -13.03 -7.56
N TYR A 83 -4.65 -11.97 -8.27
CA TYR A 83 -5.58 -11.17 -9.06
C TYR A 83 -5.04 -10.98 -10.47
N ARG A 84 -5.96 -10.96 -11.44
CA ARG A 84 -5.71 -10.67 -12.84
C ARG A 84 -6.66 -9.56 -13.28
N LEU A 85 -6.14 -8.43 -13.73
CA LEU A 85 -6.92 -7.26 -14.14
C LEU A 85 -7.98 -6.87 -13.09
N GLY A 86 -7.56 -6.73 -11.83
CA GLY A 86 -8.44 -6.43 -10.69
C GLY A 86 -9.34 -7.59 -10.22
N LYS A 87 -9.47 -8.68 -11.00
CA LYS A 87 -10.34 -9.82 -10.66
C LYS A 87 -9.58 -10.88 -9.89
N LYS A 88 -10.11 -11.28 -8.74
CA LYS A 88 -9.52 -12.34 -7.91
C LYS A 88 -9.59 -13.68 -8.65
N LEU A 89 -8.44 -14.36 -8.75
CA LEU A 89 -8.36 -15.72 -9.27
C LEU A 89 -8.70 -16.73 -8.15
N PRO A 90 -9.14 -17.96 -8.50
CA PRO A 90 -9.29 -19.03 -7.52
C PRO A 90 -8.01 -19.21 -6.69
N SER A 91 -8.11 -19.30 -5.37
CA SER A 91 -6.97 -19.57 -4.50
C SER A 91 -6.92 -21.05 -4.16
N HIS A 92 -5.72 -21.63 -4.17
CA HIS A 92 -5.48 -22.92 -3.53
C HIS A 92 -5.06 -22.67 -2.07
N SER A 93 -5.42 -23.59 -1.18
CA SER A 93 -5.02 -23.56 0.22
C SER A 93 -4.17 -24.78 0.59
N PHE A 94 -3.38 -24.64 1.66
CA PHE A 94 -2.51 -25.70 2.16
C PHE A 94 -3.29 -26.96 2.48
N ILE A 95 -4.47 -26.81 3.07
CA ILE A 95 -5.31 -27.94 3.46
C ILE A 95 -5.93 -28.65 2.25
N GLU A 96 -6.23 -27.93 1.17
CA GLU A 96 -6.67 -28.54 -0.10
C GLU A 96 -5.54 -29.34 -0.76
N PHE A 97 -4.29 -28.85 -0.68
CA PHE A 97 -3.14 -29.57 -1.23
C PHE A 97 -2.81 -30.84 -0.41
N VAL A 98 -2.74 -30.71 0.92
CA VAL A 98 -2.34 -31.82 1.78
C VAL A 98 -3.50 -32.80 2.00
N GLY A 99 -4.71 -32.30 2.19
CA GLY A 99 -5.90 -33.04 2.62
C GLY A 99 -5.93 -33.29 4.13
N GLU A 100 -7.13 -33.26 4.71
CA GLU A 100 -7.37 -33.39 6.17
C GLU A 100 -6.71 -34.63 6.79
N GLU A 101 -6.81 -35.79 6.14
CA GLU A 101 -6.25 -37.04 6.66
C GLU A 101 -4.72 -37.01 6.75
N ARG A 102 -4.04 -36.45 5.75
CA ARG A 102 -2.59 -36.32 5.76
C ARG A 102 -2.16 -35.20 6.73
N TYR A 103 -2.90 -34.10 6.78
CA TYR A 103 -2.64 -32.97 7.66
C TYR A 103 -2.73 -33.38 9.14
N LYS A 104 -3.76 -34.14 9.52
CA LYS A 104 -3.92 -34.72 10.86
C LYS A 104 -2.70 -35.56 11.27
N LYS A 105 -2.19 -36.42 10.38
CA LYS A 105 -0.98 -37.21 10.64
C LYS A 105 0.27 -36.34 10.85
N LEU A 106 0.42 -35.28 10.04
CA LEU A 106 1.52 -34.32 10.16
C LEU A 106 1.46 -33.58 11.50
N VAL A 107 0.31 -33.01 11.84
CA VAL A 107 0.10 -32.24 13.07
C VAL A 107 0.29 -33.11 14.32
N ASN A 108 -0.29 -34.31 14.35
CA ASN A 108 -0.12 -35.23 15.48
C ASN A 108 1.36 -35.53 15.72
N PHE A 109 2.12 -35.81 14.65
CA PHE A 109 3.54 -36.05 14.77
C PHE A 109 4.30 -34.83 15.29
N ILE A 110 4.02 -33.63 14.75
CA ILE A 110 4.66 -32.38 15.23
C ILE A 110 4.36 -32.16 16.71
N LEU A 111 3.12 -32.34 17.15
CA LEU A 111 2.73 -32.15 18.55
C LEU A 111 3.41 -33.16 19.48
N HIS A 112 3.47 -34.44 19.12
CA HIS A 112 4.20 -35.45 19.89
C HIS A 112 5.70 -35.14 19.95
N TYR A 113 6.31 -34.79 18.81
CA TYR A 113 7.73 -34.44 18.77
C TYR A 113 8.02 -33.23 19.68
N ILE A 114 7.22 -32.17 19.60
CA ILE A 114 7.38 -30.98 20.47
C ILE A 114 7.15 -31.33 21.94
N ALA A 115 6.22 -32.24 22.26
CA ALA A 115 5.99 -32.67 23.63
C ALA A 115 7.25 -33.31 24.24
N ASP A 116 7.95 -34.15 23.48
CA ASP A 116 9.13 -34.89 23.92
C ASP A 116 10.45 -34.10 23.79
N MET A 117 10.46 -32.97 23.06
CA MET A 117 11.65 -32.12 22.96
C MET A 117 12.08 -31.55 24.32
N ASP A 118 13.34 -31.78 24.68
CA ASP A 118 13.97 -31.17 25.84
C ASP A 118 14.55 -29.80 25.47
N ILE A 119 13.81 -28.75 25.80
CA ILE A 119 14.22 -27.35 25.61
C ILE A 119 13.91 -26.55 26.89
N PRO A 120 14.72 -25.52 27.23
CA PRO A 120 14.61 -24.84 28.52
C PRO A 120 13.25 -24.21 28.79
N ILE A 121 12.57 -23.74 27.73
CA ILE A 121 11.33 -22.99 27.83
C ILE A 121 10.34 -23.49 26.76
N LYS A 122 9.10 -23.75 27.18
CA LYS A 122 7.93 -23.93 26.30
C LYS A 122 6.84 -22.92 26.66
N ARG A 123 6.14 -22.41 25.65
CA ARG A 123 5.03 -21.45 25.77
C ARG A 123 3.79 -22.02 25.09
N GLY A 124 3.29 -21.37 24.04
CA GLY A 124 2.08 -21.76 23.32
C GLY A 124 2.12 -21.29 21.87
N THR A 125 1.12 -21.71 21.09
CA THR A 125 1.09 -21.56 19.63
C THR A 125 2.31 -22.24 18.98
N PHE A 126 2.41 -23.55 19.19
CA PHE A 126 3.47 -24.40 18.63
C PHE A 126 3.29 -24.63 17.13
N ILE A 127 2.04 -24.65 16.67
CA ILE A 127 1.67 -24.76 15.25
C ILE A 127 0.70 -23.62 14.97
N GLU A 128 1.03 -22.77 14.00
CA GLU A 128 0.15 -21.72 13.49
C GLU A 128 -0.25 -22.08 12.06
N PHE A 129 -1.52 -22.40 11.87
CA PHE A 129 -2.07 -22.69 10.54
C PHE A 129 -2.34 -21.39 9.78
N ARG A 130 -1.89 -21.34 8.53
CA ARG A 130 -2.11 -20.24 7.59
C ARG A 130 -2.66 -20.79 6.27
N ASN A 131 -3.19 -19.92 5.42
CA ASN A 131 -3.76 -20.34 4.14
C ASN A 131 -2.73 -21.08 3.26
N GLY A 132 -1.48 -20.63 3.26
CA GLY A 132 -0.42 -21.18 2.42
C GLY A 132 0.48 -22.25 3.05
N MET A 133 0.44 -22.39 4.37
CA MET A 133 1.49 -23.10 5.10
C MET A 133 1.09 -23.33 6.55
N ILE A 134 1.90 -24.09 7.27
CA ILE A 134 1.95 -24.02 8.72
C ILE A 134 3.30 -23.47 9.18
N ASN A 135 3.30 -22.65 10.22
CA ASN A 135 4.50 -22.24 10.93
C ASN A 135 4.63 -23.08 12.21
N VAL A 136 5.78 -23.72 12.40
CA VAL A 136 6.05 -24.59 13.55
C VAL A 136 7.13 -23.96 14.42
N SER A 137 6.87 -23.83 15.71
CA SER A 137 7.77 -23.22 16.69
C SER A 137 7.91 -24.13 17.92
N PRO A 138 9.09 -24.74 18.19
CA PRO A 138 9.28 -25.60 19.35
C PRO A 138 9.05 -24.91 20.70
N ILE A 139 9.55 -23.68 20.86
CA ILE A 139 9.29 -22.86 22.05
C ILE A 139 7.85 -22.32 22.09
N GLY A 140 7.20 -22.18 20.92
CA GLY A 140 5.88 -21.58 20.75
C GLY A 140 5.92 -20.07 20.47
N ARG A 141 5.03 -19.58 19.60
CA ARG A 141 5.01 -18.17 19.16
C ARG A 141 4.60 -17.18 20.25
N ASN A 142 3.98 -17.64 21.34
CA ASN A 142 3.68 -16.78 22.49
C ASN A 142 4.92 -16.38 23.33
N ALA A 143 6.12 -16.85 22.97
CA ALA A 143 7.35 -16.45 23.62
C ALA A 143 7.61 -14.94 23.57
N SER A 144 8.10 -14.38 24.67
CA SER A 144 8.53 -12.98 24.78
C SER A 144 9.72 -12.68 23.88
N VAL A 145 10.07 -11.41 23.70
CA VAL A 145 11.24 -11.01 22.89
C VAL A 145 12.53 -11.58 23.49
N GLU A 146 12.67 -11.53 24.81
CA GLU A 146 13.82 -12.06 25.54
C GLU A 146 13.91 -13.59 25.39
N GLU A 147 12.79 -14.29 25.54
CA GLU A 147 12.71 -15.75 25.38
C GLU A 147 13.05 -16.17 23.95
N ARG A 148 12.63 -15.40 22.93
CA ARG A 148 12.98 -15.65 21.53
C ARG A 148 14.48 -15.51 21.29
N ASN A 149 15.10 -14.49 21.86
CA ASN A 149 16.54 -14.27 21.75
C ASN A 149 17.32 -15.42 22.42
N GLN A 150 16.88 -15.86 23.59
CA GLN A 150 17.47 -16.99 24.31
C GLN A 150 17.31 -18.29 23.52
N PHE A 151 16.12 -18.57 23.00
CA PHE A 151 15.88 -19.76 22.18
C PHE A 151 16.70 -19.75 20.90
N GLU A 152 16.85 -18.61 20.23
CA GLU A 152 17.68 -18.50 19.04
C GLU A 152 19.15 -18.85 19.34
N ALA A 153 19.70 -18.33 20.43
CA ALA A 153 21.06 -18.65 20.85
C ALA A 153 21.20 -20.15 21.18
N TYR A 154 20.25 -20.68 21.95
CA TYR A 154 20.21 -22.08 22.34
C TYR A 154 20.08 -23.02 21.13
N ASP A 155 19.21 -22.72 20.18
CA ASP A 155 19.00 -23.49 18.95
C ASP A 155 20.18 -23.41 17.99
N LYS A 156 20.94 -22.30 17.96
CA LYS A 156 22.19 -22.22 17.18
C LYS A 156 23.26 -23.19 17.70
N GLU A 157 23.34 -23.36 19.01
CA GLU A 157 24.27 -24.28 19.66
C GLU A 157 23.81 -25.74 19.52
N HIS A 158 22.55 -26.02 19.83
CA HIS A 158 22.01 -27.39 19.96
C HIS A 158 21.33 -27.91 18.69
N LYS A 159 21.03 -27.04 17.71
CA LYS A 159 20.46 -27.36 16.40
C LYS A 159 19.12 -28.10 16.43
N HIS A 160 18.27 -27.79 17.41
CA HIS A 160 16.97 -28.45 17.60
C HIS A 160 16.04 -28.35 16.39
N ARG A 161 15.88 -27.15 15.79
CA ARG A 161 15.04 -26.97 14.59
C ARG A 161 15.58 -27.73 13.39
N VAL A 162 16.91 -27.77 13.21
CA VAL A 162 17.55 -28.51 12.12
C VAL A 162 17.28 -30.00 12.26
N ALA A 163 17.50 -30.56 13.46
CA ALA A 163 17.21 -31.97 13.74
C ALA A 163 15.73 -32.28 13.51
N PHE A 164 14.82 -31.43 14.01
CA PHE A 164 13.39 -31.61 13.85
C PHE A 164 12.96 -31.58 12.37
N VAL A 165 13.44 -30.59 11.60
CA VAL A 165 13.16 -30.51 10.16
C VAL A 165 13.67 -31.74 9.41
N ASN A 166 14.84 -32.29 9.76
CA ASN A 166 15.37 -33.49 9.11
C ASN A 166 14.47 -34.71 9.37
N VAL A 167 14.01 -34.89 10.61
CA VAL A 167 13.08 -35.97 10.95
C VAL A 167 11.75 -35.82 10.20
N LEU A 168 11.23 -34.59 10.08
CA LEU A 168 10.02 -34.33 9.30
C LEU A 168 10.20 -34.62 7.81
N LYS A 169 11.34 -34.22 7.22
CA LYS A 169 11.66 -34.49 5.82
C LYS A 169 11.72 -35.98 5.52
N GLU A 170 12.32 -36.77 6.39
CA GLU A 170 12.40 -38.22 6.24
C GLU A 170 11.01 -38.87 6.39
N LYS A 171 10.29 -38.54 7.46
CA LYS A 171 9.00 -39.16 7.78
C LYS A 171 7.89 -38.84 6.78
N PHE A 172 7.91 -37.64 6.20
CA PHE A 172 6.89 -37.14 5.28
C PHE A 172 7.47 -36.86 3.89
N ALA A 173 8.45 -37.65 3.45
CA ALA A 173 9.13 -37.48 2.16
C ALA A 173 8.15 -37.53 0.97
N ASP A 174 7.07 -38.32 1.08
CA ASP A 174 6.02 -38.48 0.09
C ASP A 174 4.98 -37.34 0.08
N TYR A 175 5.04 -36.41 1.04
CA TYR A 175 4.07 -35.31 1.14
C TYR A 175 4.33 -34.16 0.17
N GLY A 176 5.49 -34.15 -0.50
CA GLY A 176 5.83 -33.06 -1.42
C GLY A 176 5.92 -31.71 -0.70
N LEU A 177 6.41 -31.70 0.54
CA LEU A 177 6.56 -30.49 1.36
C LEU A 177 8.00 -29.97 1.33
N THR A 178 8.13 -28.66 1.47
CA THR A 178 9.35 -27.92 1.75
C THR A 178 9.31 -27.42 3.19
N PHE A 179 10.47 -27.48 3.85
CA PHE A 179 10.65 -27.06 5.24
C PHE A 179 11.74 -25.98 5.27
N SER A 180 11.40 -24.78 5.72
CA SER A 180 12.30 -23.63 5.72
C SER A 180 12.49 -23.07 7.12
N ILE A 181 13.70 -23.17 7.67
CA ILE A 181 14.04 -22.59 8.97
C ILE A 181 14.24 -21.08 8.78
N GLY A 182 13.46 -20.28 9.50
CA GLY A 182 13.45 -18.83 9.34
C GLY A 182 13.18 -18.10 10.66
N GLY A 183 13.85 -16.96 10.84
CA GLY A 183 13.77 -16.16 12.05
C GLY A 183 14.30 -16.87 13.30
N GLN A 184 13.88 -16.38 14.46
CA GLN A 184 14.49 -16.74 15.75
C GLN A 184 14.00 -18.08 16.32
N ILE A 185 12.73 -18.42 16.09
CA ILE A 185 12.05 -19.48 16.86
C ILE A 185 11.36 -20.57 16.04
N SER A 186 11.18 -20.39 14.74
CA SER A 186 10.27 -21.22 13.96
C SER A 186 10.88 -21.73 12.66
N PHE A 187 10.12 -22.57 11.98
CA PHE A 187 10.30 -22.94 10.58
C PHE A 187 8.93 -23.06 9.91
N ASP A 188 8.87 -22.79 8.61
CA ASP A 188 7.68 -22.90 7.80
C ASP A 188 7.63 -24.26 7.10
N VAL A 189 6.42 -24.81 6.96
CA VAL A 189 6.12 -26.04 6.21
C VAL A 189 5.06 -25.75 5.18
N PHE A 190 5.39 -25.93 3.91
CA PHE A 190 4.55 -25.58 2.78
C PHE A 190 4.77 -26.55 1.61
N PRO A 191 3.86 -26.65 0.64
CA PRO A 191 4.04 -27.49 -0.53
C PRO A 191 5.27 -27.07 -1.35
N ARG A 192 5.97 -28.05 -1.92
CA ARG A 192 7.12 -27.78 -2.77
C ARG A 192 6.69 -26.90 -3.96
N GLY A 193 7.48 -25.87 -4.23
CA GLY A 193 7.18 -24.88 -5.27
C GLY A 193 6.20 -23.78 -4.85
N TRP A 194 5.78 -23.70 -3.57
CA TRP A 194 5.04 -22.56 -3.01
C TRP A 194 5.95 -21.41 -2.53
N ASP A 195 7.17 -21.35 -3.08
CA ASP A 195 7.97 -20.13 -3.16
C ASP A 195 7.43 -19.22 -4.29
N LYS A 196 8.14 -18.15 -4.66
CA LYS A 196 7.66 -17.18 -5.65
C LYS A 196 7.42 -17.79 -7.04
N THR A 197 8.04 -18.92 -7.37
CA THR A 197 7.77 -19.63 -8.64
C THR A 197 6.32 -20.10 -8.76
N TYR A 198 5.59 -20.23 -7.65
CA TYR A 198 4.17 -20.59 -7.66
C TYR A 198 3.32 -19.63 -8.50
N CYS A 199 3.65 -18.33 -8.52
CA CYS A 199 2.91 -17.37 -9.32
C CYS A 199 3.01 -17.66 -10.82
N LEU A 200 4.09 -18.30 -11.28
CA LEU A 200 4.29 -18.69 -12.68
C LEU A 200 3.27 -19.74 -13.13
N GLU A 201 2.81 -20.61 -12.22
CA GLU A 201 1.73 -21.56 -12.52
C GLU A 201 0.40 -20.86 -12.84
N ARG A 202 0.19 -19.66 -12.29
CA ARG A 202 -0.98 -18.82 -12.59
C ARG A 202 -0.89 -18.11 -13.95
N LEU A 203 0.29 -18.12 -14.58
CA LEU A 203 0.59 -17.44 -15.83
C LEU A 203 0.70 -18.40 -17.03
N LYS A 204 0.67 -19.71 -16.81
CA LYS A 204 0.91 -20.73 -17.85
C LYS A 204 0.00 -20.61 -19.08
N ASP A 205 -1.24 -20.19 -18.87
CA ASP A 205 -2.26 -20.09 -19.92
C ASP A 205 -2.25 -18.70 -20.61
N GLU A 206 -1.45 -17.76 -20.11
CA GLU A 206 -1.36 -16.39 -20.64
C GLU A 206 -0.45 -16.28 -21.85
N GLY A 207 0.41 -17.26 -22.11
CA GLY A 207 1.22 -17.33 -23.33
C GLY A 207 2.22 -16.18 -23.49
N PHE A 208 2.83 -15.71 -22.40
CA PHE A 208 3.91 -14.72 -22.44
C PHE A 208 5.15 -15.28 -23.15
N GLU A 209 5.76 -14.48 -24.02
CA GLU A 209 7.00 -14.83 -24.73
C GLU A 209 8.22 -14.64 -23.83
N GLU A 210 8.21 -13.60 -22.99
CA GLU A 210 9.26 -13.29 -22.02
C GLU A 210 8.63 -12.87 -20.68
N ILE A 211 9.17 -13.40 -19.58
CA ILE A 211 8.81 -13.00 -18.22
C ILE A 211 10.07 -12.45 -17.56
N HIS A 212 10.13 -11.14 -17.34
CA HIS A 212 11.20 -10.53 -16.57
C HIS A 212 10.84 -10.55 -15.09
N PHE A 213 11.81 -10.81 -14.21
CA PHE A 213 11.61 -10.76 -12.77
C PHE A 213 12.66 -9.87 -12.10
N PHE A 214 12.23 -8.94 -11.25
CA PHE A 214 13.10 -8.07 -10.46
C PHE A 214 13.00 -8.42 -8.97
N GLY A 215 14.14 -8.54 -8.28
CA GLY A 215 14.19 -8.83 -6.84
C GLY A 215 15.50 -8.46 -6.15
N ASP A 216 15.45 -8.19 -4.84
CA ASP A 216 16.61 -7.80 -4.03
C ASP A 216 17.39 -9.00 -3.48
N LYS A 217 16.71 -10.11 -3.16
CA LYS A 217 17.28 -11.28 -2.49
C LYS A 217 17.43 -12.46 -3.44
N THR A 218 18.14 -12.22 -4.52
CA THR A 218 18.37 -13.18 -5.62
C THR A 218 19.58 -14.10 -5.39
N TYR A 219 20.26 -13.99 -4.24
CA TYR A 219 21.33 -14.91 -3.83
C TYR A 219 20.76 -16.22 -3.29
N GLN A 220 21.53 -17.31 -3.32
CA GLN A 220 21.11 -18.62 -2.81
C GLN A 220 20.65 -18.54 -1.34
N GLY A 221 19.40 -18.94 -1.08
CA GLY A 221 18.76 -18.84 0.24
C GLY A 221 17.97 -17.55 0.49
N GLY A 222 18.06 -16.57 -0.41
CA GLY A 222 17.13 -15.45 -0.48
C GLY A 222 15.78 -15.88 -1.07
N ASN A 223 14.71 -15.18 -0.71
CA ASN A 223 13.34 -15.54 -1.09
C ASN A 223 12.99 -15.22 -2.56
N ASP A 224 13.89 -14.58 -3.29
CA ASP A 224 13.76 -14.36 -4.74
C ASP A 224 14.56 -15.36 -5.56
N TYR A 225 15.42 -16.16 -4.93
CA TYR A 225 16.37 -17.03 -5.63
C TYR A 225 15.67 -17.99 -6.59
N GLU A 226 14.65 -18.69 -6.12
CA GLU A 226 13.97 -19.73 -6.91
C GLU A 226 13.30 -19.14 -8.16
N ILE A 227 12.60 -18.01 -8.03
CA ILE A 227 11.95 -17.35 -9.18
C ILE A 227 12.98 -16.69 -10.10
N PHE A 228 14.03 -16.08 -9.56
CA PHE A 228 15.10 -15.46 -10.33
C PHE A 228 15.88 -16.48 -11.17
N ALA A 229 16.11 -17.68 -10.62
CA ALA A 229 16.83 -18.76 -11.29
C ALA A 229 15.93 -19.67 -12.14
N ASP A 230 14.61 -19.50 -12.10
CA ASP A 230 13.67 -20.31 -12.88
C ASP A 230 13.88 -20.04 -14.38
N PRO A 231 14.02 -21.08 -15.23
CA PRO A 231 14.30 -20.94 -16.66
C PRO A 231 13.18 -20.24 -17.45
N ARG A 232 11.98 -20.10 -16.86
CA ARG A 232 10.87 -19.34 -17.45
C ARG A 232 11.06 -17.83 -17.30
N THR A 233 12.01 -17.38 -16.47
CA THR A 233 12.22 -15.97 -16.18
C THR A 233 13.56 -15.44 -16.69
N ILE A 234 13.59 -14.14 -16.96
CA ILE A 234 14.80 -13.35 -17.17
C ILE A 234 14.97 -12.51 -15.90
N GLY A 235 15.82 -12.98 -14.98
CA GLY A 235 16.03 -12.36 -13.68
C GLY A 235 16.92 -11.10 -13.72
N HIS A 236 16.53 -10.09 -12.93
CA HIS A 236 17.25 -8.84 -12.73
C HIS A 236 17.43 -8.62 -11.22
N SER A 237 18.67 -8.72 -10.74
CA SER A 237 18.99 -8.38 -9.35
C SER A 237 19.01 -6.87 -9.17
N VAL A 238 18.40 -6.38 -8.10
CA VAL A 238 18.40 -4.95 -7.71
C VAL A 238 18.89 -4.79 -6.27
N THR A 239 19.36 -3.60 -5.91
CA THR A 239 19.77 -3.32 -4.52
C THR A 239 18.72 -2.55 -3.73
N ASP A 240 17.92 -1.73 -4.41
CA ASP A 240 16.91 -0.86 -3.82
C ASP A 240 15.89 -0.40 -4.89
N PRO A 241 14.79 0.30 -4.50
CA PRO A 241 13.77 0.71 -5.45
C PRO A 241 14.25 1.68 -6.55
N GLU A 242 15.23 2.54 -6.28
CA GLU A 242 15.72 3.47 -7.30
C GLU A 242 16.63 2.76 -8.32
N ASP A 243 17.34 1.71 -7.88
CA ASP A 243 18.05 0.80 -8.77
C ASP A 243 17.07 0.06 -9.71
N THR A 244 15.93 -0.40 -9.19
CA THR A 244 14.83 -0.94 -10.02
C THR A 244 14.37 0.07 -11.08
N VAL A 245 14.11 1.33 -10.68
CA VAL A 245 13.71 2.38 -11.64
C VAL A 245 14.77 2.58 -12.73
N ARG A 246 16.04 2.62 -12.35
CA ARG A 246 17.17 2.78 -13.28
C ARG A 246 17.20 1.64 -14.29
N ILE A 247 17.23 0.39 -13.83
CA ILE A 247 17.33 -0.79 -14.71
C ILE A 247 16.10 -0.88 -15.62
N VAL A 248 14.89 -0.67 -15.10
CA VAL A 248 13.67 -0.69 -15.92
C VAL A 248 13.72 0.36 -17.02
N LYS A 249 14.15 1.60 -16.69
CA LYS A 249 14.29 2.65 -17.70
C LYS A 249 15.30 2.27 -18.77
N GLU A 250 16.45 1.72 -18.36
CA GLU A 250 17.50 1.32 -19.28
C GLU A 250 17.07 0.19 -20.23
N LEU A 251 16.34 -0.80 -19.74
CA LEU A 251 15.96 -1.97 -20.51
C LEU A 251 14.70 -1.75 -21.36
N PHE A 252 13.70 -1.03 -20.84
CA PHE A 252 12.37 -1.00 -21.43
C PHE A 252 11.90 0.38 -21.91
N LEU A 253 12.46 1.47 -21.37
CA LEU A 253 11.94 2.83 -21.63
C LEU A 253 12.93 3.75 -22.39
N LYS A 254 14.20 3.36 -22.54
CA LYS A 254 15.24 4.12 -23.26
C LYS A 254 14.91 4.44 -24.73
N SER A 255 14.14 3.60 -25.40
CA SER A 255 13.70 3.83 -26.79
C SER A 255 12.55 4.84 -26.88
N PHE A 256 11.75 4.98 -25.82
CA PHE A 256 10.56 5.84 -25.80
C PHE A 256 10.92 7.32 -25.79
N GLU A 257 11.98 7.71 -25.07
CA GLU A 257 12.47 9.10 -25.03
C GLU A 257 12.99 9.58 -26.40
N ARG A 258 13.57 8.69 -27.21
CA ARG A 258 13.94 9.03 -28.60
C ARG A 258 12.71 9.22 -29.48
N THR A 259 11.69 8.36 -29.38
CA THR A 259 10.50 8.45 -30.23
C THR A 259 9.63 9.67 -29.91
N THR A 260 9.56 10.12 -28.66
CA THR A 260 8.88 11.38 -28.30
C THR A 260 9.63 12.61 -28.80
N LEU A 261 10.97 12.63 -28.68
CA LEU A 261 11.79 13.71 -29.26
C LEU A 261 11.69 13.78 -30.80
N PHE A 262 11.58 12.63 -31.48
CA PHE A 262 11.35 12.60 -32.92
C PHE A 262 9.95 13.09 -33.31
N ARG A 263 8.90 12.75 -32.55
CA ARG A 263 7.54 13.27 -32.80
C ARG A 263 7.42 14.77 -32.59
N GLU A 264 8.14 15.34 -31.62
CA GLU A 264 8.22 16.81 -31.46
C GLU A 264 8.99 17.47 -32.62
N SER A 265 9.98 16.79 -33.20
CA SER A 265 10.73 17.31 -34.35
C SER A 265 9.95 17.27 -35.68
N GLU A 266 9.01 16.35 -35.86
CA GLU A 266 8.13 16.30 -37.05
C GLU A 266 6.94 17.29 -36.97
N ILE A 267 6.55 17.71 -35.75
CA ILE A 267 5.60 18.81 -35.55
C ILE A 267 6.26 20.19 -35.82
N GLY A 268 7.60 20.24 -35.92
CA GLY A 268 8.39 21.42 -36.24
C GLY A 268 8.21 22.02 -37.64
N ARG A 269 7.27 21.53 -38.47
CA ARG A 269 6.90 22.14 -39.76
C ARG A 269 5.51 22.78 -39.81
N VAL A 270 4.86 22.97 -38.65
CA VAL A 270 3.61 23.75 -38.55
C VAL A 270 3.80 25.04 -37.72
N GLY A 271 5.01 25.31 -37.23
CA GLY A 271 5.32 26.48 -36.39
C GLY A 271 5.37 27.85 -37.11
N ASP A 272 5.47 27.88 -38.45
CA ASP A 272 5.62 29.14 -39.20
C ASP A 272 4.29 29.81 -39.59
N LEU A 273 3.14 29.17 -39.36
CA LEU A 273 1.81 29.79 -39.61
C LEU A 273 1.16 30.39 -38.35
N GLU A 274 1.48 29.93 -37.14
CA GLU A 274 0.88 30.47 -35.90
C GLU A 274 1.55 31.75 -35.39
N ILE A 275 2.82 31.97 -35.70
CA ILE A 275 3.55 33.18 -35.28
C ILE A 275 3.05 34.42 -36.07
N ARG A 276 2.62 34.24 -37.33
CA ARG A 276 2.03 35.33 -38.14
C ARG A 276 0.63 35.75 -37.66
N LEU A 277 -0.17 34.82 -37.13
CA LEU A 277 -1.51 35.16 -36.61
C LEU A 277 -1.47 35.91 -35.28
N LEU A 278 -0.48 35.64 -34.43
CA LEU A 278 -0.34 36.28 -33.11
C LEU A 278 0.21 37.71 -33.19
N ASP A 279 1.02 38.03 -34.20
CA ASP A 279 1.52 39.40 -34.41
C ASP A 279 0.48 40.33 -35.05
N ASP A 280 -0.41 39.80 -35.90
CA ASP A 280 -1.53 40.58 -36.49
C ASP A 280 -2.62 40.90 -35.44
N VAL A 281 -2.89 39.98 -34.51
CA VAL A 281 -3.84 40.22 -33.40
C VAL A 281 -3.28 41.25 -32.42
N LYS A 282 -1.97 41.23 -32.12
CA LYS A 282 -1.34 42.21 -31.22
C LYS A 282 -1.31 43.62 -31.79
N ARG A 283 -1.18 43.79 -33.12
CA ARG A 283 -1.24 45.11 -33.77
C ARG A 283 -2.63 45.75 -33.73
N THR A 284 -3.69 44.93 -33.68
CA THR A 284 -5.07 45.43 -33.70
C THR A 284 -5.51 45.93 -32.31
N TYR A 285 -4.92 45.41 -31.23
CA TYR A 285 -5.23 45.78 -29.84
C TYR A 285 -4.49 47.02 -29.31
N ALA A 286 -3.46 47.51 -30.01
CA ALA A 286 -2.62 48.62 -29.54
C ALA A 286 -3.14 50.03 -29.92
N SER A 287 -4.25 50.17 -30.65
CA SER A 287 -4.70 51.45 -31.23
C SER A 287 -5.91 52.12 -30.58
N LYS A 288 -6.37 51.66 -29.40
CA LYS A 288 -7.48 52.32 -28.68
C LYS A 288 -7.21 52.40 -27.17
N GLN A 289 -6.41 53.38 -26.77
CA GLN A 289 -6.41 53.92 -25.41
C GLN A 289 -7.14 55.26 -25.40
N ASP A 290 -8.27 55.32 -24.69
CA ASP A 290 -8.82 56.55 -24.12
C ASP A 290 -8.90 56.38 -22.60
N ALA A 291 -8.60 57.47 -21.89
CA ALA A 291 -8.34 57.58 -20.46
C ALA A 291 -9.58 57.35 -19.54
N PRO A 292 -9.40 57.11 -18.22
CA PRO A 292 -10.44 56.54 -17.36
C PRO A 292 -11.41 57.60 -16.80
N LYS A 293 -12.71 57.28 -16.81
CA LYS A 293 -13.72 57.95 -15.96
C LYS A 293 -14.01 57.10 -14.72
N LYS A 294 -13.87 57.73 -13.54
CA LYS A 294 -14.29 57.20 -12.23
C LYS A 294 -15.79 56.91 -12.23
N ILE A 295 -16.19 55.70 -11.82
CA ILE A 295 -17.53 55.40 -11.34
C ILE A 295 -17.41 54.58 -10.05
N GLU A 296 -18.05 55.10 -9.00
CA GLU A 296 -18.27 54.50 -7.69
C GLU A 296 -18.98 53.15 -7.80
N MET A 297 -18.47 52.13 -7.09
CA MET A 297 -19.15 50.83 -6.99
C MET A 297 -20.07 50.79 -5.77
N ALA A 298 -21.37 50.69 -6.03
CA ALA A 298 -22.38 50.28 -5.06
C ALA A 298 -22.10 48.85 -4.53
N PRO A 299 -22.53 48.50 -3.30
CA PRO A 299 -22.13 47.25 -2.67
C PRO A 299 -22.83 46.05 -3.30
N THR A 300 -22.07 45.15 -3.93
CA THR A 300 -22.56 43.85 -4.41
C THR A 300 -22.76 42.87 -3.26
N LYS A 301 -23.98 42.33 -3.13
CA LYS A 301 -24.39 41.33 -2.12
C LYS A 301 -23.47 40.10 -2.11
N LYS A 302 -22.73 39.86 -1.02
CA LYS A 302 -22.01 38.61 -0.72
C LYS A 302 -22.98 37.40 -0.78
N SER A 303 -22.56 36.32 -1.44
CA SER A 303 -23.28 35.04 -1.48
C SER A 303 -23.40 34.41 -0.08
N LYS A 304 -24.47 33.63 0.17
CA LYS A 304 -24.76 33.02 1.48
C LYS A 304 -23.65 32.08 2.00
N SER A 305 -22.84 31.47 1.12
CA SER A 305 -21.76 30.55 1.50
C SER A 305 -20.49 31.24 2.01
N ALA A 306 -20.23 32.48 1.57
CA ALA A 306 -19.08 33.25 2.05
C ALA A 306 -19.31 33.79 3.48
N LYS A 307 -20.55 34.12 3.84
CA LYS A 307 -20.91 34.63 5.17
C LYS A 307 -20.87 33.57 6.29
N SER A 308 -21.13 32.29 5.99
CA SER A 308 -21.08 31.22 6.99
C SER A 308 -19.64 30.83 7.37
N THR A 309 -18.74 30.84 6.38
CA THR A 309 -17.32 30.45 6.56
C THR A 309 -16.55 31.48 7.40
N GLU A 310 -16.85 32.77 7.22
CA GLU A 310 -16.29 33.89 8.01
C GLU A 310 -16.74 33.83 9.49
N SER A 311 -17.90 33.21 9.76
CA SER A 311 -18.50 33.05 11.10
C SER A 311 -17.89 31.90 11.93
N ILE A 312 -17.47 30.79 11.29
CA ILE A 312 -16.89 29.64 12.00
C ILE A 312 -15.41 29.86 12.33
N ALA A 313 -14.66 30.56 11.47
CA ALA A 313 -13.25 30.85 11.72
C ALA A 313 -13.04 31.73 12.96
N SER A 314 -13.90 32.74 13.17
CA SER A 314 -13.84 33.61 14.36
C SER A 314 -14.22 32.87 15.65
N ARG A 315 -15.19 31.96 15.58
CA ARG A 315 -15.56 31.07 16.69
C ARG A 315 -14.43 30.10 17.04
N LEU A 316 -13.74 29.56 16.03
CA LEU A 316 -12.59 28.69 16.25
C LEU A 316 -11.45 29.40 16.97
N ALA A 317 -11.19 30.67 16.65
CA ALA A 317 -10.19 31.46 17.35
C ALA A 317 -10.52 31.60 18.86
N LEU A 318 -11.79 31.71 19.23
CA LEU A 318 -12.22 31.72 20.64
C LEU A 318 -12.01 30.36 21.32
N VAL A 319 -12.39 29.25 20.67
CA VAL A 319 -12.12 27.89 21.19
C VAL A 319 -10.63 27.66 21.41
N VAL A 320 -9.77 28.18 20.52
CA VAL A 320 -8.31 28.06 20.66
C VAL A 320 -7.79 28.85 21.85
N LYS A 321 -8.42 29.97 22.20
CA LYS A 321 -8.00 30.87 23.27
C LYS A 321 -8.47 30.41 24.66
N SER A 322 -9.73 29.99 24.80
CA SER A 322 -10.33 29.66 26.11
C SER A 322 -10.92 28.25 26.22
N GLY A 323 -10.96 27.48 25.13
CA GLY A 323 -11.49 26.12 25.11
C GLY A 323 -10.43 25.02 25.21
N LYS A 324 -10.88 23.77 25.08
CA LYS A 324 -10.04 22.56 25.01
C LYS A 324 -10.29 21.84 23.70
N TYR A 325 -9.21 21.65 22.93
CA TYR A 325 -9.25 21.00 21.64
C TYR A 325 -8.06 20.07 21.43
N THR A 326 -8.19 19.12 20.50
CA THR A 326 -7.08 18.30 20.01
C THR A 326 -7.04 18.29 18.50
N LEU A 327 -5.85 18.12 17.94
CA LEU A 327 -5.61 18.16 16.50
C LEU A 327 -5.10 16.81 16.00
N GLY A 328 -5.49 16.48 14.77
CA GLY A 328 -5.01 15.31 14.06
C GLY A 328 -5.91 14.09 14.22
N TYR A 329 -5.83 13.23 13.20
CA TYR A 329 -6.74 12.10 13.03
C TYR A 329 -6.64 11.04 14.14
N LYS A 330 -5.43 10.58 14.51
CA LYS A 330 -5.27 9.58 15.60
C LYS A 330 -5.78 10.10 16.95
N SER A 331 -5.51 11.37 17.23
CA SER A 331 -5.98 12.07 18.44
C SER A 331 -7.50 12.20 18.44
N ALA A 332 -8.10 12.57 17.30
CA ALA A 332 -9.54 12.68 17.14
C ALA A 332 -10.25 11.35 17.44
N LEU A 333 -9.75 10.25 16.85
CA LEU A 333 -10.28 8.92 17.12
C LEU A 333 -10.14 8.52 18.61
N LYS A 334 -9.03 8.87 19.25
CA LYS A 334 -8.83 8.63 20.69
C LYS A 334 -9.84 9.42 21.54
N GLN A 335 -10.06 10.70 21.23
CA GLN A 335 -11.01 11.54 21.97
C GLN A 335 -12.46 11.04 21.81
N MET A 336 -12.87 10.66 20.60
CA MET A 336 -14.20 10.08 20.33
C MET A 336 -14.40 8.75 21.04
N ARG A 337 -13.41 7.82 20.97
CA ARG A 337 -13.48 6.55 21.72
C ARG A 337 -13.55 6.74 23.24
N SER A 338 -12.93 7.80 23.76
CA SER A 338 -12.98 8.12 25.20
C SER A 338 -14.22 8.92 25.62
N GLY A 339 -15.13 9.24 24.69
CA GLY A 339 -16.34 10.02 24.96
C GLY A 339 -16.08 11.49 25.32
N LYS A 340 -14.86 12.00 25.06
CA LYS A 340 -14.46 13.36 25.43
C LYS A 340 -14.69 14.39 24.32
N ALA A 341 -14.89 13.94 23.08
CA ALA A 341 -15.13 14.82 21.94
C ALA A 341 -16.60 15.23 21.87
N LYS A 342 -16.88 16.54 21.92
CA LYS A 342 -18.23 17.10 21.74
C LYS A 342 -18.49 17.50 20.29
N LEU A 343 -17.46 17.98 19.59
CA LEU A 343 -17.51 18.33 18.17
C LEU A 343 -16.23 17.87 17.46
N VAL A 344 -16.38 17.44 16.21
CA VAL A 344 -15.28 17.21 15.28
C VAL A 344 -15.42 18.07 14.03
N LEU A 345 -14.33 18.71 13.64
CA LEU A 345 -14.20 19.54 12.45
C LEU A 345 -13.32 18.81 11.43
N ILE A 346 -13.82 18.69 10.20
CA ILE A 346 -13.14 17.99 9.12
C ILE A 346 -12.88 18.99 7.99
N SER A 347 -11.61 19.15 7.57
CA SER A 347 -11.25 20.02 6.45
C SER A 347 -11.85 19.54 5.13
N GLY A 348 -12.19 20.44 4.21
CA GLY A 348 -12.82 20.12 2.93
C GLY A 348 -11.99 19.21 2.02
N ASN A 349 -10.66 19.21 2.14
CA ASN A 349 -9.75 18.31 1.41
C ASN A 349 -9.29 17.10 2.24
N CYS A 350 -10.04 16.71 3.29
CA CYS A 350 -9.79 15.47 4.02
C CYS A 350 -10.00 14.26 3.08
N PRO A 351 -9.06 13.29 2.99
CA PRO A 351 -9.22 12.11 2.15
C PRO A 351 -10.54 11.38 2.44
N PRO A 352 -11.31 10.95 1.43
CA PRO A 352 -12.65 10.37 1.61
C PRO A 352 -12.70 9.24 2.65
N LEU A 353 -11.74 8.31 2.61
CA LEU A 353 -11.69 7.20 3.57
C LEU A 353 -11.53 7.67 5.02
N ARG A 354 -10.65 8.64 5.28
CA ARG A 354 -10.46 9.21 6.63
C ARG A 354 -11.69 9.99 7.06
N LYS A 355 -12.32 10.72 6.14
CA LYS A 355 -13.57 11.44 6.40
C LYS A 355 -14.68 10.47 6.83
N SER A 356 -14.92 9.41 6.05
CA SER A 356 -15.93 8.38 6.36
C SER A 356 -15.67 7.68 7.69
N GLU A 357 -14.41 7.38 8.00
CA GLU A 357 -14.06 6.76 9.28
C GLU A 357 -14.30 7.70 10.48
N ILE A 358 -13.92 8.99 10.36
CA ILE A 358 -14.19 9.99 11.41
C ILE A 358 -15.70 10.15 11.61
N GLU A 359 -16.48 10.23 10.54
CA GLU A 359 -17.94 10.33 10.58
C GLU A 359 -18.56 9.09 11.27
N TYR A 360 -18.07 7.90 10.95
CA TYR A 360 -18.49 6.66 11.60
C TYR A 360 -18.21 6.67 13.11
N TYR A 361 -16.99 7.03 13.53
CA TYR A 361 -16.68 7.12 14.95
C TYR A 361 -17.46 8.22 15.67
N ALA A 362 -17.69 9.36 15.01
CA ALA A 362 -18.49 10.45 15.55
C ALA A 362 -19.95 10.02 15.75
N MET A 363 -20.52 9.25 14.81
CA MET A 363 -21.85 8.66 14.95
C MET A 363 -21.92 7.73 16.17
N LEU A 364 -20.94 6.83 16.34
CA LEU A 364 -20.89 5.91 17.47
C LEU A 364 -20.74 6.62 18.82
N SER A 365 -19.91 7.67 18.88
CA SER A 365 -19.67 8.45 20.11
C SER A 365 -20.68 9.58 20.32
N LYS A 366 -21.69 9.72 19.45
CA LYS A 366 -22.65 10.84 19.44
C LYS A 366 -21.96 12.21 19.46
N THR A 367 -20.83 12.32 18.79
CA THR A 367 -20.06 13.56 18.64
C THR A 367 -20.60 14.33 17.44
N ALA A 368 -20.85 15.63 17.59
CA ALA A 368 -21.32 16.45 16.48
C ALA A 368 -20.24 16.58 15.40
N VAL A 369 -20.63 16.57 14.12
CA VAL A 369 -19.70 16.68 12.98
C VAL A 369 -19.95 17.98 12.24
N HIS A 370 -18.87 18.71 11.95
CA HIS A 370 -18.93 19.90 11.11
C HIS A 370 -17.90 19.85 9.99
N HIS A 371 -18.38 19.92 8.74
CA HIS A 371 -17.52 20.01 7.56
C HIS A 371 -17.04 21.44 7.36
N PHE A 372 -15.75 21.66 7.61
CA PHE A 372 -15.12 22.95 7.37
C PHE A 372 -14.93 23.14 5.86
N ALA A 373 -15.50 24.22 5.31
CA ALA A 373 -15.50 24.49 3.87
C ALA A 373 -14.08 24.74 3.29
N GLY A 374 -13.11 25.13 4.12
CA GLY A 374 -11.73 25.37 3.69
C GLY A 374 -10.82 24.13 3.70
N THR A 375 -9.63 24.28 3.12
CA THR A 375 -8.60 23.24 3.13
C THR A 375 -8.00 23.03 4.51
N ASN A 376 -7.21 21.96 4.68
CA ASN A 376 -6.44 21.69 5.90
C ASN A 376 -5.43 22.80 6.26
N VAL A 377 -4.97 23.58 5.28
CA VAL A 377 -4.18 24.79 5.52
C VAL A 377 -5.07 25.85 6.18
N ALA A 378 -6.25 26.12 5.60
CA ALA A 378 -7.18 27.10 6.13
C ALA A 378 -7.70 26.73 7.53
N LEU A 379 -7.98 25.45 7.79
CA LEU A 379 -8.37 24.96 9.11
C LEU A 379 -7.22 25.10 10.13
N GLY A 380 -5.98 24.83 9.70
CA GLY A 380 -4.79 25.06 10.52
C GLY A 380 -4.64 26.52 10.91
N THR A 381 -4.75 27.43 9.94
CA THR A 381 -4.71 28.89 10.17
C THR A 381 -5.84 29.35 11.10
N ALA A 382 -7.08 28.89 10.89
CA ALA A 382 -8.21 29.21 11.76
C ALA A 382 -8.02 28.69 13.20
N ALA A 383 -7.28 27.58 13.37
CA ALA A 383 -6.90 27.04 14.67
C ALA A 383 -5.63 27.68 15.26
N GLY A 384 -5.08 28.72 14.64
CA GLY A 384 -3.86 29.41 15.07
C GLY A 384 -2.58 28.57 14.92
N LYS A 385 -2.54 27.64 13.96
CA LYS A 385 -1.39 26.76 13.71
C LYS A 385 -0.69 27.11 12.40
N LEU A 386 0.64 27.06 12.43
CA LEU A 386 1.51 27.25 11.26
C LEU A 386 1.73 25.94 10.46
N PHE A 387 0.91 24.92 10.71
CA PHE A 387 0.98 23.63 10.03
C PHE A 387 -0.42 23.16 9.63
N ARG A 388 -0.48 22.21 8.68
CA ARG A 388 -1.72 21.69 8.11
C ARG A 388 -2.51 20.88 9.14
N VAL A 389 -3.79 21.18 9.30
CA VAL A 389 -4.71 20.48 10.20
C VAL A 389 -5.87 19.91 9.38
N GLY A 390 -5.91 18.58 9.22
CA GLY A 390 -7.02 17.92 8.51
C GLY A 390 -8.25 17.69 9.37
N VAL A 391 -8.05 17.54 10.69
CA VAL A 391 -9.11 17.18 11.65
C VAL A 391 -8.82 17.86 12.99
N MET A 392 -9.85 18.40 13.62
CA MET A 392 -9.79 18.99 14.96
C MET A 392 -10.99 18.53 15.77
N THR A 393 -10.78 18.13 17.03
CA THR A 393 -11.87 17.84 17.97
C THR A 393 -11.94 18.90 19.05
N VAL A 394 -13.14 19.31 19.43
CA VAL A 394 -13.42 20.21 20.55
C VAL A 394 -14.05 19.39 21.67
N SER A 395 -13.40 19.38 22.83
CA SER A 395 -13.94 18.79 24.06
C SER A 395 -14.60 19.83 24.96
N ASP A 396 -14.15 21.09 24.85
CA ASP A 396 -14.68 22.23 25.57
C ASP A 396 -14.63 23.46 24.66
N GLN A 397 -15.76 24.15 24.50
CA GLN A 397 -15.88 25.30 23.61
C GLN A 397 -15.40 26.61 24.25
N GLY A 398 -15.16 26.63 25.57
CA GLY A 398 -14.82 27.85 26.29
C GLY A 398 -15.90 28.92 26.09
N ASP A 399 -15.48 30.13 25.71
CA ASP A 399 -16.38 31.26 25.47
C ASP A 399 -17.01 31.27 24.05
N SER A 400 -16.78 30.22 23.26
CA SER A 400 -17.34 30.10 21.92
C SER A 400 -18.71 29.44 21.94
N ASP A 401 -19.62 29.90 21.09
CA ASP A 401 -20.91 29.28 20.79
C ASP A 401 -20.82 28.27 19.63
N LEU A 402 -19.71 27.52 19.54
CA LEU A 402 -19.45 26.64 18.40
C LEU A 402 -20.28 25.35 18.44
N LEU A 403 -20.59 24.81 19.62
CA LEU A 403 -21.36 23.55 19.74
C LEU A 403 -22.84 23.74 19.44
N THR A 404 -23.40 24.92 19.71
CA THR A 404 -24.84 25.22 19.50
C THR A 404 -25.23 25.24 18.01
N ILE A 405 -24.29 25.53 17.10
CA ILE A 405 -24.52 25.46 15.65
C ILE A 405 -24.47 24.02 15.13
N ALA A 406 -23.60 23.18 15.72
CA ALA A 406 -23.42 21.82 15.25
C ALA A 406 -24.65 20.93 15.55
N GLU A 407 -25.42 21.27 16.59
CA GLU A 407 -26.67 20.60 16.94
C GLU A 407 -27.84 21.00 16.01
N GLY A 408 -27.82 22.20 15.43
CA GLY A 408 -28.89 22.71 14.56
C GLY A 408 -28.91 22.18 13.12
N ASN A 409 -27.87 21.45 12.68
CA ASN A 409 -27.79 20.86 11.34
C ASN A 409 -28.16 19.37 11.28
N ASN A 410 -28.55 18.77 12.41
CA ASN A 410 -28.93 17.36 12.54
C ASN A 410 -30.44 17.16 12.83
N ALA A 411 -31.27 18.19 12.63
CA ALA A 411 -32.73 18.14 12.75
C ALA A 411 -33.41 18.09 11.38
#